data_AF-A0A1G0X9P3-F1
#
_entry.id   AF-A0A1G0X9P3-F1
#
_cell.length_a   1.000
_cell.length_b   1.000
_cell.length_c   1.000
_cell.angle_alpha   90.00
_cell.angle_beta   90.00
_cell.angle_gamma   90.00
#
_symmetry.space_group_name_H-M   'P 1'
#
loop_
_entity.id
_entity.type
_entity.pdbx_description
1 polymer ?
#
loop_
_entity_poly.entity_id
_entity_poly.type
_entity_poly.pdbx_seq_one_letter_code
_entity_poly.pdbx_strand_id
1 'polypeptide(L)'
;MTTKGQVLKLYQTPYGEVAVSRHVYQTSAGGAIFCSLDNDARIILTSTPRFASQVSHKMSEMSAPATQKDLSLNHNRDVTHRVLQRLAEAVAHVVQIKEETWSYTVPNIDDTEIKAISIGLDGTCILMCGGV
;
A
#
# COMPACT_ATOMS: atom_id res chain seq x y z
N MET A 1 -23.61 -10.74 13.21
CA MET A 1 -22.23 -10.96 13.70
C MET A 1 -22.18 -10.74 15.19
N THR A 2 -21.43 -11.56 15.93
CA THR A 2 -21.24 -11.44 17.38
C THR A 2 -19.84 -10.91 17.69
N THR A 3 -19.71 -10.16 18.78
CA THR A 3 -18.41 -9.64 19.25
C THR A 3 -17.62 -10.77 19.91
N LYS A 4 -16.32 -10.85 19.60
CA LYS A 4 -15.35 -11.72 20.29
C LYS A 4 -14.61 -11.00 21.42
N GLY A 5 -15.02 -9.76 21.73
CA GLY A 5 -14.34 -8.92 22.72
C GLY A 5 -13.21 -8.11 22.10
N GLN A 6 -12.35 -7.56 22.97
CA GLN A 6 -11.21 -6.76 22.56
C GLN A 6 -9.99 -7.65 22.34
N VAL A 7 -9.33 -7.47 21.20
CA VAL A 7 -8.07 -8.12 20.87
C VAL A 7 -7.02 -7.05 20.61
N LEU A 8 -5.86 -7.21 21.23
CA LEU A 8 -4.73 -6.33 21.02
C LEU A 8 -4.11 -6.58 19.64
N LYS A 9 -3.84 -5.51 18.89
CA LYS A 9 -3.03 -5.57 17.64
C LYS A 9 -2.02 -4.43 17.62
N LEU A 10 -0.84 -4.74 17.10
CA LEU A 10 0.23 -3.77 16.87
C LEU A 10 0.08 -3.16 15.47
N TYR A 11 0.05 -1.84 15.41
CA TYR A 11 -0.04 -1.09 14.16
C TYR A 11 1.22 -0.30 13.88
N GLN A 12 1.66 -0.32 12.63
CA GLN A 12 2.77 0.49 12.16
C GLN A 12 2.27 1.88 11.76
N THR A 13 2.82 2.89 12.42
CA THR A 13 2.59 4.30 12.10
C THR A 13 3.89 4.95 11.65
N PRO A 14 3.85 6.16 11.06
CA PRO A 14 5.06 6.93 10.76
C PRO A 14 5.90 7.21 12.01
N TYR A 15 5.26 7.25 13.18
CA TYR A 15 5.87 7.69 14.44
C TYR A 15 6.25 6.52 15.36
N GLY A 16 6.03 5.28 14.94
CA GLY A 16 6.32 4.10 15.74
C GLY A 16 5.24 3.05 15.66
N GLU A 17 5.48 1.95 16.36
CA GLU A 17 4.48 0.91 16.56
C GLU A 17 3.55 1.29 17.71
N VAL A 18 2.24 1.11 17.53
CA VAL A 18 1.23 1.43 18.54
C VAL A 18 0.35 0.20 18.78
N ALA A 19 0.21 -0.18 20.04
CA ALA A 19 -0.68 -1.24 20.48
C ALA A 19 -2.08 -0.69 20.71
N VAL A 20 -3.08 -1.23 20.00
CA VAL A 20 -4.48 -0.79 20.15
C VAL A 20 -5.36 -2.00 20.43
N SER A 21 -6.11 -1.94 21.53
CA SER A 21 -7.20 -2.87 21.83
C SER A 21 -8.41 -2.50 20.99
N ARG A 22 -8.85 -3.42 20.14
CA ARG A 22 -9.97 -3.21 19.22
C ARG A 22 -10.97 -4.34 19.31
N HIS A 23 -12.24 -4.02 19.10
CA HIS A 23 -13.26 -5.06 19.00
C HIS A 23 -13.17 -5.80 17.67
N VAL A 24 -13.26 -7.12 17.77
CA VAL A 24 -13.34 -8.03 16.62
C VAL A 24 -14.68 -8.73 16.61
N TYR A 25 -15.20 -8.95 15.40
CA TYR A 25 -16.51 -9.52 15.18
C TYR A 25 -16.42 -10.73 14.25
N GLN A 26 -17.21 -11.76 14.51
CA GLN A 26 -17.29 -12.94 13.67
C GLN A 26 -18.73 -13.44 13.62
N THR A 27 -19.10 -14.16 12.56
CA THR A 27 -20.38 -14.89 12.50
C THR A 27 -20.34 -16.14 13.37
N SER A 28 -21.50 -16.59 13.86
CA SER A 28 -21.64 -17.81 14.68
C SER A 28 -21.22 -19.08 13.92
N ALA A 29 -21.33 -19.08 12.59
CA ALA A 29 -20.85 -20.14 11.71
C ALA A 29 -19.31 -20.21 11.58
N GLY A 30 -18.55 -19.32 12.26
CA GLY A 30 -17.11 -19.18 12.05
C GLY A 30 -16.77 -18.33 10.82
N GLY A 31 -15.53 -18.41 10.33
CA GLY A 31 -15.07 -17.69 9.13
C GLY A 31 -14.20 -16.45 9.39
N ALA A 32 -14.18 -15.50 8.44
CA ALA A 32 -13.35 -14.31 8.50
C ALA A 32 -13.69 -13.43 9.72
N ILE A 33 -12.66 -12.87 10.35
CA ILE A 33 -12.80 -11.92 11.45
C ILE A 33 -12.85 -10.51 10.86
N PHE A 34 -13.89 -9.77 11.24
CA PHE A 34 -14.07 -8.38 10.85
C PHE A 34 -13.71 -7.45 12.01
N CYS A 35 -13.10 -6.32 11.69
CA CYS A 35 -12.84 -5.26 12.66
C CYS A 35 -13.18 -3.92 12.02
N SER A 36 -14.14 -3.20 12.62
CA SER A 36 -14.58 -1.90 12.11
C SER A 36 -13.41 -0.90 12.05
N LEU A 37 -12.55 -0.89 13.07
CA LEU A 37 -11.36 -0.01 13.09
C LEU A 37 -10.43 -0.27 11.90
N ASP A 38 -10.13 -1.52 11.57
CA ASP A 38 -9.25 -1.85 10.44
C ASP A 38 -9.85 -1.41 9.11
N ASN A 39 -11.16 -1.59 8.96
CA ASN A 39 -11.91 -1.22 7.76
C ASN A 39 -12.00 0.30 7.59
N ASP A 40 -12.44 1.00 8.63
CA ASP A 40 -12.73 2.44 8.56
C ASP A 40 -11.45 3.27 8.51
N ALA A 41 -10.39 2.85 9.23
CA ALA A 41 -9.07 3.46 9.14
C ALA A 41 -8.28 3.02 7.89
N ARG A 42 -8.84 2.12 7.07
CA ARG A 42 -8.24 1.59 5.84
C ARG A 42 -6.84 1.02 6.08
N ILE A 43 -6.69 0.23 7.13
CA ILE A 43 -5.40 -0.37 7.49
C ILE A 43 -4.93 -1.30 6.36
N ILE A 44 -3.69 -1.11 5.92
CA ILE A 44 -3.05 -1.94 4.90
C ILE A 44 -2.13 -2.92 5.63
N LEU A 45 -2.51 -4.21 5.64
CA LEU A 45 -1.87 -5.26 6.46
C LEU A 45 -1.91 -4.93 7.97
N THR A 46 -0.84 -4.34 8.48
CA THR A 46 -0.68 -3.85 9.86
C THR A 46 -0.30 -2.37 9.91
N SER A 47 -0.29 -1.68 8.77
CA SER A 47 0.19 -0.30 8.65
C SER A 47 -0.95 0.68 8.42
N THR A 48 -0.81 1.87 9.01
CA THR A 48 -1.68 3.00 8.70
C THR A 48 -1.48 3.48 7.25
N PRO A 49 -2.51 4.04 6.60
CA PRO A 49 -2.39 4.57 5.23
C PRO A 49 -1.24 5.55 5.04
N ARG A 50 -0.99 6.41 6.04
CA ARG A 50 0.10 7.40 5.99
C ARG A 50 1.49 6.77 6.03
N PHE A 51 1.66 5.70 6.80
CA PHE A 51 2.93 4.97 6.80
C PHE A 51 3.12 4.20 5.50
N ALA A 52 2.05 3.55 5.02
CA ALA A 52 2.06 2.86 3.73
C ALA A 52 2.42 3.81 2.58
N SER A 53 1.84 5.01 2.52
CA SER A 53 2.15 5.99 1.48
C SER A 53 3.61 6.44 1.52
N GLN A 54 4.17 6.66 2.72
CA GLN A 54 5.58 7.02 2.89
C GLN A 54 6.51 5.91 2.41
N VAL A 55 6.22 4.66 2.78
CA VAL A 55 7.01 3.50 2.35
C VAL A 55 6.92 3.31 0.85
N SER A 56 5.73 3.35 0.26
CA SER A 56 5.54 3.20 -1.19
C SER A 56 6.29 4.25 -1.99
N HIS A 57 6.23 5.51 -1.56
CA HIS A 57 6.98 6.59 -2.23
C HIS A 57 8.49 6.41 -2.10
N LYS A 58 9.00 6.01 -0.93
CA LYS A 58 10.44 5.78 -0.77
C LYS A 58 10.93 4.57 -1.56
N MET A 59 10.12 3.50 -1.61
CA MET A 59 10.40 2.27 -2.36
C MET A 59 10.30 2.45 -3.89
N SER A 60 9.59 3.47 -4.39
CA SER A 60 9.59 3.78 -5.82
C SER A 60 10.88 4.46 -6.26
N GLU A 61 11.51 5.23 -5.37
CA GLU A 61 12.75 5.97 -5.64
C GLU A 61 14.02 5.19 -5.24
N MET A 62 13.91 4.30 -4.27
CA MET A 62 15.06 3.66 -3.62
C MET A 62 14.85 2.16 -3.41
N SER A 63 15.95 1.42 -3.30
CA SER A 63 15.91 0.02 -2.89
C SER A 63 15.48 -0.14 -1.43
N ALA A 64 15.02 -1.33 -1.05
CA ALA A 64 14.56 -1.60 0.32
C ALA A 64 15.63 -1.36 1.41
N PRO A 65 16.92 -1.74 1.24
CA PRO A 65 17.96 -1.41 2.23
C PRO A 65 18.19 0.10 2.38
N ALA A 66 18.16 0.85 1.27
CA ALA A 66 18.31 2.31 1.30
C ALA A 66 17.10 2.96 1.99
N THR A 67 15.88 2.49 1.69
CA THR A 67 14.65 2.93 2.35
C THR A 67 14.67 2.61 3.85
N GLN A 68 15.15 1.44 4.25
CA GLN A 68 15.29 1.07 5.67
C GLN A 68 16.24 2.01 6.40
N LYS A 69 17.41 2.30 5.80
CA LYS A 69 18.39 3.23 6.37
C LYS A 69 17.81 4.64 6.49
N ASP A 70 17.09 5.13 5.47
CA ASP A 70 16.44 6.43 5.51
C ASP A 70 15.36 6.52 6.59
N LEU A 71 14.51 5.50 6.73
CA LEU A 71 13.49 5.46 7.79
C LEU A 71 14.11 5.43 9.19
N SER A 72 15.20 4.69 9.36
CA SER A 72 15.95 4.64 10.61
C SER A 72 16.53 6.01 10.97
N LEU A 73 17.21 6.67 10.03
CA LEU A 73 17.91 7.94 10.30
C LEU A 73 16.96 9.13 10.44
N ASN A 74 15.96 9.25 9.57
CA ASN A 74 15.12 10.45 9.49
C ASN A 74 13.87 10.36 10.37
N HIS A 75 13.37 9.15 10.63
CA HIS A 75 12.11 8.95 11.34
C HIS A 75 12.28 8.14 12.63
N ASN A 76 13.51 7.72 12.97
CA ASN A 76 13.78 6.78 14.06
C ASN A 76 12.92 5.51 13.96
N ARG A 77 12.71 5.03 12.72
CA ARG A 77 11.89 3.85 12.43
C ARG A 77 12.76 2.72 11.95
N ASP A 78 13.10 1.82 12.86
CA ASP A 78 13.69 0.55 12.50
C ASP A 78 12.59 -0.43 12.04
N VAL A 79 12.62 -0.76 10.76
CA VAL A 79 11.59 -1.56 10.10
C VAL A 79 12.29 -2.62 9.28
N THR A 80 11.82 -3.86 9.38
CA THR A 80 12.45 -4.96 8.65
C THR A 80 12.25 -4.82 7.15
N HIS A 81 13.26 -5.22 6.38
CA HIS A 81 13.23 -5.28 4.92
C HIS A 81 11.95 -5.94 4.36
N ARG A 82 11.52 -7.06 4.97
CA ARG A 82 10.32 -7.79 4.55
C ARG A 82 9.04 -6.98 4.73
N VAL A 83 8.94 -6.16 5.80
CA VAL A 83 7.78 -5.29 6.00
C VAL A 83 7.71 -4.23 4.91
N LEU A 84 8.84 -3.65 4.51
CA LEU A 84 8.89 -2.67 3.42
C LEU A 84 8.43 -3.27 2.10
N GLN A 85 8.97 -4.45 1.74
CA GLN A 85 8.58 -5.16 0.52
C GLN A 85 7.09 -5.52 0.50
N ARG A 86 6.59 -6.16 1.58
CA ARG A 86 5.19 -6.58 1.65
C ARG A 86 4.22 -5.41 1.64
N LEU A 87 4.60 -4.29 2.26
CA LEU A 87 3.76 -3.11 2.29
C LEU A 87 3.72 -2.42 0.92
N ALA A 88 4.86 -2.31 0.26
CA ALA A 88 4.94 -1.79 -1.11
C ALA A 88 4.15 -2.67 -2.10
N GLU A 89 4.30 -4.00 -2.01
CA GLU A 89 3.56 -4.97 -2.82
C GLU A 89 2.04 -4.89 -2.58
N ALA A 90 1.61 -4.81 -1.32
CA ALA A 90 0.19 -4.66 -0.99
C ALA A 90 -0.41 -3.36 -1.59
N VAL A 91 0.34 -2.26 -1.56
CA VAL A 91 -0.10 -1.01 -2.20
C VAL A 91 -0.12 -1.14 -3.72
N ALA A 92 0.89 -1.78 -4.32
CA ALA A 92 0.94 -2.02 -5.76
C ALA A 92 -0.27 -2.83 -6.24
N HIS A 93 -0.68 -3.87 -5.52
CA HIS A 93 -1.90 -4.61 -5.83
C HIS A 93 -3.16 -3.76 -5.79
N VAL A 94 -3.29 -2.87 -4.80
CA VAL A 94 -4.43 -1.94 -4.73
C VAL A 94 -4.45 -0.99 -5.93
N VAL A 95 -3.27 -0.54 -6.38
CA VAL A 95 -3.14 0.33 -7.56
C VAL A 95 -3.50 -0.42 -8.84
N GLN A 96 -3.03 -1.65 -9.02
CA GLN A 96 -3.38 -2.50 -10.19
C GLN A 96 -4.90 -2.73 -10.30
N ILE A 97 -5.57 -3.04 -9.18
CA ILE A 97 -7.03 -3.20 -9.17
C ILE A 97 -7.72 -1.88 -9.55
N LYS A 98 -7.19 -0.74 -9.09
CA LYS A 98 -7.76 0.56 -9.40
C LYS A 98 -7.52 0.96 -10.86
N GLU A 99 -6.39 0.59 -11.45
CA GLU A 99 -6.01 0.87 -12.84
C GLU A 99 -7.09 0.40 -13.82
N GLU A 100 -7.68 -0.78 -13.59
CA GLU A 100 -8.77 -1.33 -14.43
C GLU A 100 -10.02 -0.43 -14.50
N THR A 101 -10.22 0.43 -13.50
CA THR A 101 -11.39 1.31 -13.37
C THR A 101 -11.06 2.80 -13.52
N TRP A 102 -9.78 3.13 -13.73
CA TRP A 102 -9.33 4.51 -13.81
C TRP A 102 -9.74 5.12 -15.15
N SER A 103 -10.59 6.14 -15.11
CA SER A 103 -10.87 6.98 -16.28
C SER A 103 -10.08 8.29 -16.20
N TYR A 104 -9.46 8.68 -17.30
CA TYR A 104 -8.80 9.97 -17.43
C TYR A 104 -9.82 11.02 -17.89
N THR A 105 -9.68 12.25 -17.42
CA THR A 105 -10.44 13.37 -17.99
C THR A 105 -9.93 13.60 -19.41
N VAL A 106 -10.80 13.40 -20.39
CA VAL A 106 -10.48 13.71 -21.77
C VAL A 106 -10.19 15.21 -21.86
N PRO A 107 -8.99 15.63 -22.32
CA PRO A 107 -8.71 17.04 -22.50
C PRO A 107 -9.72 17.65 -23.48
N ASN A 108 -10.13 18.89 -23.24
CA ASN A 108 -10.94 19.61 -24.21
C ASN A 108 -10.04 19.97 -25.38
N ILE A 109 -10.18 19.21 -26.46
CA ILE A 109 -9.56 19.49 -27.74
C ILE A 109 -10.65 20.22 -28.52
N ASP A 110 -10.42 21.49 -28.87
CA ASP A 110 -11.33 22.24 -29.75
C ASP A 110 -11.63 21.41 -31.02
N ASP A 111 -12.78 21.62 -31.67
CA ASP A 111 -13.28 20.87 -32.85
C ASP A 111 -12.37 20.89 -34.11
N THR A 112 -11.11 21.23 -33.94
CA THR A 112 -9.99 20.98 -34.84
C THR A 112 -9.82 19.48 -35.16
N GLU A 113 -9.73 19.19 -36.45
CA GLU A 113 -9.42 17.87 -36.97
C GLU A 113 -8.05 17.36 -36.48
N ILE A 114 -8.02 16.20 -35.81
CA ILE A 114 -6.78 15.54 -35.39
C ILE A 114 -6.10 14.92 -36.62
N LYS A 115 -4.98 15.52 -37.06
CA LYS A 115 -4.28 15.11 -38.29
C LYS A 115 -3.33 13.92 -38.13
N ALA A 116 -2.84 13.66 -36.91
CA ALA A 116 -1.89 12.59 -36.64
C ALA A 116 -1.94 12.18 -35.17
N ILE A 117 -1.71 10.89 -34.91
CA ILE A 117 -1.50 10.31 -33.58
C ILE A 117 -0.16 9.58 -33.61
N SER A 118 0.73 9.91 -32.67
CA SER A 118 2.00 9.20 -32.48
C SER A 118 1.96 8.41 -31.17
N ILE A 119 2.20 7.11 -31.24
CA ILE A 119 2.33 6.23 -30.07
C ILE A 119 3.77 5.73 -30.04
N GLY A 120 4.50 6.08 -28.98
CA GLY A 120 5.85 5.59 -28.74
C GLY A 120 5.81 4.45 -27.73
N LEU A 121 6.48 3.35 -28.05
CA LEU A 121 6.76 2.26 -27.10
C LEU A 121 8.21 2.42 -26.63
N ASP A 122 8.39 2.68 -25.34
CA ASP A 122 9.72 2.66 -24.73
C ASP A 122 10.01 1.26 -24.15
N GLY A 123 11.21 0.74 -24.43
CA GLY A 123 11.67 -0.56 -23.97
C GLY A 123 12.68 -0.40 -22.84
N THR A 124 12.22 -0.42 -21.59
CA THR A 124 13.14 -0.46 -20.44
C THR A 124 13.49 -1.91 -20.11
N CYS A 125 14.79 -2.23 -20.09
CA CYS A 125 15.29 -3.55 -19.70
C CYS A 125 15.73 -3.55 -18.23
N ILE A 126 15.21 -4.48 -17.43
CA ILE A 126 15.66 -4.74 -16.05
C ILE A 126 16.19 -6.17 -15.99
N LEU A 127 17.36 -6.36 -15.37
CA LEU A 127 17.86 -7.69 -15.06
C LEU A 127 16.98 -8.31 -13.96
N MET A 128 16.10 -9.23 -14.35
CA MET A 128 15.39 -10.10 -13.41
C MET A 128 16.19 -11.38 -13.21
N CYS A 129 16.93 -11.48 -12.12
CA CYS A 129 17.46 -12.76 -11.69
C CYS A 129 16.31 -13.56 -11.07
N GLY A 130 16.04 -14.77 -11.59
CA GLY A 130 15.01 -15.65 -11.04
C GLY A 130 15.22 -15.86 -9.54
N GLY A 131 14.30 -15.34 -8.72
CA GLY A 131 14.32 -15.54 -7.29
C GLY A 131 13.96 -16.99 -6.97
N VAL A 132 14.85 -17.67 -6.25
CA VAL A 132 14.55 -18.92 -5.53
C VAL A 132 13.73 -18.64 -4.29
#